data_AF-A0A839A3T7-F1
#
_entry.id   AF-A0A839A3T7-F1
#
_cell.length_a   1.000
_cell.length_b   1.000
_cell.length_c   1.000
_cell.angle_alpha   90.00
_cell.angle_beta   90.00
_cell.angle_gamma   90.00
#
_symmetry.space_group_name_H-M   'P 1'
#
loop_
_entity.id
_entity.type
_entity.pdbx_description
1 polymer ?
#
loop_
_entity_poly.entity_id
_entity_poly.type
_entity_poly.pdbx_seq_one_letter_code
_entity_poly.pdbx_strand_id
1 'polypeptide(L)' 'MERIREDSNARLDEAAFEERVIGIEKATAALKEAKVEDEKIIYLLQKYWDLRLSEAKEFLQQERYTEEK' A
#
# COMPACT_ATOMS: atom_id res chain seq x y z
N MET A 1 -36.01 6.46 -6.11
CA MET A 1 -35.22 5.41 -5.43
C MET A 1 -33.89 5.18 -6.16
N GLU A 2 -33.16 6.24 -6.48
CA GLU A 2 -31.93 6.17 -7.32
C GLU A 2 -30.68 6.60 -6.52
N ARG A 3 -30.85 7.51 -5.55
CA ARG A 3 -29.78 8.06 -4.70
C ARG A 3 -29.16 7.08 -3.68
N ILE A 4 -29.74 5.91 -3.45
CA ILE A 4 -29.24 4.93 -2.45
C ILE A 4 -28.18 4.00 -3.06
N ARG A 5 -28.16 3.85 -4.39
CA ARG A 5 -27.24 2.93 -5.08
C ARG A 5 -25.84 3.52 -5.28
N GLU A 6 -25.72 4.83 -5.51
CA GLU A 6 -24.42 5.51 -5.63
C GLU A 6 -23.63 5.48 -4.31
N ASP A 7 -24.30 5.69 -3.17
CA ASP A 7 -23.66 5.72 -1.85
C ASP A 7 -23.09 4.35 -1.43
N SER A 8 -23.71 3.25 -1.89
CA SER A 8 -23.25 1.89 -1.57
C SER A 8 -22.02 1.46 -2.38
N ASN A 9 -21.86 1.93 -3.62
CA ASN A 9 -20.69 1.61 -4.45
C ASN A 9 -19.43 2.37 -3.98
N ALA A 10 -19.56 3.64 -3.62
CA ALA A 10 -18.44 4.43 -3.11
C ALA A 10 -17.81 3.82 -1.84
N ARG A 11 -18.62 3.23 -0.96
CA ARG A 11 -18.17 2.57 0.27
C ARG A 11 -17.48 1.22 0.03
N LEU A 12 -17.81 0.53 -1.06
CA LEU A 12 -17.15 -0.72 -1.45
C LEU A 12 -15.79 -0.46 -2.11
N ASP A 13 -15.71 0.61 -2.91
CA ASP A 13 -14.45 1.05 -3.51
C ASP A 13 -13.44 1.52 -2.45
N GLU A 14 -13.92 2.17 -1.38
CA GLU A 14 -13.09 2.61 -0.25
C GLU A 14 -12.53 1.43 0.57
N ALA A 15 -13.37 0.45 0.93
CA ALA A 15 -12.93 -0.73 1.67
C ALA A 15 -11.92 -1.60 0.88
N ALA A 16 -12.14 -1.74 -0.44
CA ALA A 16 -11.21 -2.48 -1.31
C ALA A 16 -9.88 -1.73 -1.50
N PHE A 17 -9.92 -0.40 -1.52
CA PHE A 17 -8.72 0.43 -1.57
C PHE A 17 -7.92 0.34 -0.26
N GLU A 18 -8.59 0.44 0.89
CA GLU A 18 -7.96 0.28 2.21
C GLU A 18 -7.30 -1.10 2.37
N GLU A 19 -7.98 -2.18 1.98
CA GLU A 19 -7.39 -3.53 2.06
C GLU A 19 -6.14 -3.67 1.19
N ARG A 20 -6.15 -3.06 -0.01
CA ARG A 20 -4.98 -3.04 -0.90
C ARG A 20 -3.80 -2.29 -0.27
N VAL A 21 -4.05 -1.13 0.34
CA VAL A 21 -3.01 -0.33 1.03
C VAL A 21 -2.43 -1.11 2.22
N ILE A 22 -3.29 -1.68 3.07
CA ILE A 22 -2.87 -2.52 4.21
C ILE A 22 -2.03 -3.71 3.75
N GLY A 23 -2.38 -4.31 2.61
CA GLY A 23 -1.61 -5.40 2.00
C GLY A 23 -0.20 -4.97 1.58
N ILE A 24 -0.07 -3.79 0.97
CA ILE A 24 1.22 -3.21 0.56
C ILE A 24 2.09 -2.91 1.79
N GLU A 25 1.52 -2.31 2.83
CA GLU A 25 2.23 -1.99 4.07
C GLU A 25 2.77 -3.26 4.75
N LYS A 26 1.93 -4.28 4.93
CA LYS A 26 2.34 -5.55 5.54
C LYS A 26 3.41 -6.27 4.73
N ALA A 27 3.28 -6.28 3.40
CA ALA A 27 4.29 -6.87 2.53
C ALA A 27 5.62 -6.12 2.60
N THR A 28 5.58 -4.78 2.63
CA THR A 28 6.76 -3.92 2.76
C THR A 28 7.49 -4.17 4.09
N ALA A 29 6.74 -4.20 5.19
CA ALA A 29 7.27 -4.49 6.53
C ALA A 29 7.95 -5.87 6.58
N ALA A 30 7.29 -6.91 6.07
CA ALA A 30 7.84 -8.26 6.04
C ALA A 30 9.12 -8.36 5.19
N LEU A 31 9.18 -7.65 4.06
CA LEU A 31 10.36 -7.62 3.20
C LEU A 31 11.53 -6.89 3.88
N LYS A 32 11.26 -5.81 4.62
CA LYS A 32 12.28 -5.12 5.42
C LYS A 32 12.78 -5.96 6.59
N GLU A 33 11.89 -6.62 7.32
CA GLU A 33 12.26 -7.54 8.40
C GLU A 33 13.16 -8.67 7.87
N ALA A 34 12.88 -9.16 6.66
CA ALA A 34 13.70 -10.11 5.92
C ALA A 34 15.01 -9.50 5.36
N LYS A 35 15.30 -8.22 5.62
CA LYS A 35 16.49 -7.48 5.16
C LYS A 35 16.65 -7.47 3.64
N VAL A 36 15.53 -7.44 2.91
CA VAL A 36 15.54 -7.25 1.46
C VAL A 36 15.95 -5.81 1.15
N GLU A 37 16.83 -5.63 0.17
CA GLU A 37 17.31 -4.31 -0.26
C GLU A 37 16.15 -3.42 -0.74
N ASP A 38 16.15 -2.13 -0.36
CA ASP A 38 15.10 -1.16 -0.71
C ASP A 38 14.79 -1.15 -2.22
N GLU A 39 15.81 -1.23 -3.09
CA GLU A 39 15.64 -1.29 -4.55
C GLU A 39 14.83 -2.51 -5.01
N LYS A 40 15.03 -3.65 -4.34
CA LYS A 40 14.32 -4.90 -4.63
C LYS A 40 12.90 -4.87 -4.07
N ILE A 41 12.67 -4.22 -2.93
CA ILE A 41 11.33 -3.98 -2.42
C ILE A 41 10.55 -3.08 -3.38
N ILE A 42 11.15 -1.97 -3.84
CA ILE A 42 10.54 -1.09 -4.85
C ILE A 42 10.17 -1.90 -6.09
N TYR A 43 11.09 -2.68 -6.65
CA TYR A 43 10.80 -3.51 -7.82
C TYR A 43 9.60 -4.45 -7.62
N LEU A 44 9.50 -5.10 -6.45
CA LEU A 44 8.40 -6.00 -6.14
C LEU A 44 7.06 -5.25 -6.04
N LEU A 45 7.05 -4.08 -5.38
CA LEU A 45 5.86 -3.24 -5.27
C LEU A 45 5.39 -2.74 -6.64
N GLN A 46 6.31 -2.30 -7.51
CA GLN A 46 5.97 -1.91 -8.87
C GLN A 46 5.45 -3.09 -9.69
N LYS A 47 6.05 -4.28 -9.56
CA LYS A 47 5.68 -5.46 -10.35
C LYS A 47 4.31 -6.04 -9.99
N TYR A 48 3.98 -6.11 -8.70
CA TYR A 48 2.79 -6.83 -8.23
C TYR A 48 1.62 -5.90 -7.88
N TRP A 49 1.89 -4.63 -7.58
CA TRP A 49 0.87 -3.63 -7.28
C TRP A 49 0.79 -2.51 -8.32
N ASP A 50 1.56 -2.57 -9.41
CA ASP A 50 1.59 -1.55 -10.49
C ASP A 50 1.86 -0.13 -9.97
N LEU A 51 2.60 -0.02 -8.86
CA LEU A 51 2.94 1.28 -8.26
C LEU A 51 3.96 2.02 -9.12
N ARG A 52 3.84 3.36 -9.16
CA ARG A 52 4.90 4.23 -9.65
C ARG A 52 6.06 4.26 -8.65
N LEU A 53 7.23 4.66 -9.14
CA LEU A 53 8.43 4.79 -8.30
C LEU A 53 8.22 5.74 -7.11
N SER A 54 7.45 6.82 -7.30
CA SER A 54 7.10 7.76 -6.22
C SER A 54 6.27 7.07 -5.14
N GLU A 55 5.21 6.35 -5.54
CA GLU A 55 4.30 5.65 -4.62
C GLU A 55 5.03 4.55 -3.86
N ALA A 56 5.83 3.72 -4.55
CA ALA A 56 6.61 2.66 -3.91
C ALA A 56 7.63 3.22 -2.90
N LYS A 57 8.20 4.40 -3.16
CA LYS A 57 9.10 5.09 -2.23
C LYS A 57 8.38 5.65 -1.01
N GLU A 58 7.13 6.10 -1.14
CA GLU A 58 6.33 6.56 0.00
C GLU A 58 6.12 5.44 1.02
N PHE A 59 5.75 4.23 0.57
CA PHE A 59 5.59 3.07 1.45
C PHE A 59 6.89 2.69 2.19
N LEU A 60 8.06 2.88 1.56
CA LEU A 60 9.34 2.67 2.22
C LEU A 60 9.67 3.75 3.26
N GLN A 61 9.25 5.00 3.03
CA GLN A 61 9.51 6.13 3.93
C GLN A 61 8.61 6.14 5.15
N GLN A 62 7.35 5.67 5.05
CA GLN A 62 6.40 5.73 6.15
C GLN A 62 6.85 4.94 7.40
N GLU A 63 7.55 3.82 7.24
CA GLU A 63 8.04 3.06 8.40
C GLU A 63 9.25 3.70 9.10
N ARG A 64 10.06 4.52 8.41
CA ARG A 64 11.19 5.22 9.06
C ARG A 64 10.71 6.17 10.15
N TYR A 65 9.49 6.70 10.02
CA TYR A 65 8.86 7.54 11.06
C TYR A 65 8.33 6.75 12.26
N THR A 66 8.17 5.43 12.14
CA THR A 66 7.61 4.59 13.23
C THR A 66 8.71 4.04 14.14
N GLU A 67 9.95 3.91 13.65
CA GLU A 67 11.11 3.48 14.46
C GLU A 67 11.75 4.61 15.29
N GLU A 68 11.37 5.88 15.09
CA GLU A 68 11.89 7.05 15.84
C GLU A 68 11.08 7.43 17.11
N LYS A 69 10.19 6.56 17.61
CA LYS A 69 9.37 6.86 18.82
C LYS A 69 9.55 5.87 19.96
#